data_AF-A0A838FA18-F1
#
_entry.id   AF-A0A838FA18-F1
#
_cell.length_a   1.000
_cell.length_b   1.000
_cell.length_c   1.000
_cell.angle_alpha   90.00
_cell.angle_beta   90.00
_cell.angle_gamma   90.00
#
_symmetry.space_group_name_H-M   'P 1'
#
loop_
_entity.id
_entity.type
_entity.pdbx_description
1 polymer ?
#
loop_
_entity_poly.entity_id
_entity_poly.type
_entity_poly.pdbx_seq_one_letter_code
_entity_poly.pdbx_strand_id
1 'polypeptide(L)'
;MSDISSCSAEVHWTPVAGNQYKVAYKLSSNSKWSSFIPLSSASSFTFNGLLPNNNYDFQVTKKCTDGSTSKKKVSATTLQCMKPDEITITKLSDHTISVEVQSACSYDSLHVRHKTLDGTFIYISFTAAESYLVNGLNLDVVNIFQFSTCPISEKKWTSSYTLEPGVQAAAPPNIILVLIDDSRYDYFSCNGAPSFFKTPNIDRIANEGVNFKRAFVFSSLCVPSRATIATGLSALKTGVNYNNNVLDPDFITVPEVLKDHGYYTALIGKNHHTFLNGSDPEFDYYMVSDDYK
;
A
#
# COMPACT_ATOMS: atom_id res chain seq x y z
N MET A 1 24.89 37.99 8.08
CA MET A 1 24.67 36.55 7.89
C MET A 1 23.18 36.38 7.97
N SER A 2 22.62 35.64 7.02
CA SER A 2 21.18 35.48 6.86
C SER A 2 20.92 34.06 6.34
N ASP A 3 19.65 33.66 6.35
CA ASP A 3 19.19 32.42 5.71
C ASP A 3 19.96 31.17 6.17
N ILE A 4 20.19 31.08 7.48
CA ILE A 4 20.79 29.90 8.12
C ILE A 4 19.72 28.82 8.22
N SER A 5 19.96 27.69 7.54
CA SER A 5 19.13 26.50 7.60
C SER A 5 19.83 25.36 8.37
N SER A 6 19.26 24.16 8.33
CA SER A 6 19.90 22.96 8.85
C SER A 6 21.11 22.50 8.02
N CYS A 7 21.27 22.97 6.78
CA CYS A 7 22.35 22.53 5.89
C CYS A 7 22.96 23.62 5.01
N SER A 8 22.56 24.87 5.21
CA SER A 8 23.10 26.00 4.48
C SER A 8 23.18 27.25 5.34
N ALA A 9 24.04 28.18 4.94
CA ALA A 9 24.11 29.50 5.54
C ALA A 9 24.62 30.51 4.50
N GLU A 10 24.03 31.70 4.46
CA GLU A 10 24.46 32.77 3.57
C GLU A 10 25.31 33.83 4.29
N VAL A 11 26.48 34.10 3.73
CA VAL A 11 27.40 35.13 4.20
C VAL A 11 27.40 36.27 3.20
N HIS A 12 27.10 37.48 3.68
CA HIS A 12 27.10 38.71 2.90
C HIS A 12 28.30 39.59 3.26
N TRP A 13 28.80 40.34 2.28
CA TRP A 13 29.81 41.37 2.46
C TRP A 13 29.62 42.49 1.43
N THR A 14 30.20 43.65 1.70
CA THR A 14 30.21 44.76 0.74
C THR A 14 31.34 44.56 -0.28
N PRO A 15 31.03 44.34 -1.58
CA PRO A 15 32.06 44.21 -2.60
C PRO A 15 32.73 45.55 -2.87
N VAL A 16 34.01 45.51 -3.22
CA VAL A 16 34.80 46.68 -3.64
C VAL A 16 35.30 46.41 -5.05
N ALA A 17 35.05 47.34 -5.97
CA ALA A 17 35.41 47.19 -7.38
C ALA A 17 36.90 46.87 -7.57
N GLY A 18 37.20 45.94 -8.48
CA GLY A 18 38.57 45.47 -8.75
C GLY A 18 39.12 44.42 -7.78
N ASN A 19 38.47 44.18 -6.64
CA ASN A 19 38.93 43.19 -5.67
C ASN A 19 38.40 41.78 -6.00
N GLN A 20 39.21 40.78 -5.64
CA GLN A 20 38.85 39.37 -5.73
C GLN A 20 38.54 38.82 -4.35
N TYR A 21 37.65 37.83 -4.29
CA TYR A 21 37.25 37.21 -3.04
C TYR A 21 37.49 35.70 -3.10
N LYS A 22 37.73 35.10 -1.94
CA LYS A 22 37.65 33.66 -1.77
C LYS A 22 36.97 33.33 -0.46
N VAL A 23 36.15 32.29 -0.48
CA VAL A 23 35.34 31.88 0.67
C VAL A 23 35.68 30.45 1.08
N ALA A 24 35.59 30.18 2.38
CA ALA A 24 35.76 28.84 2.94
C ALA A 24 34.99 28.73 4.26
N TYR A 25 34.69 27.50 4.66
CA TYR A 25 34.05 27.21 5.94
C TYR A 25 34.78 26.07 6.67
N LYS A 26 34.53 25.94 7.97
CA LYS A 26 34.95 24.78 8.77
C LYS A 26 34.04 24.62 9.96
N LEU A 27 33.95 23.42 10.51
CA LEU A 27 33.43 23.26 11.88
C LEU A 27 34.26 24.14 12.82
N SER A 28 33.62 24.86 13.74
CA SER A 28 34.31 25.74 14.68
C SER A 28 35.28 24.96 15.58
N SER A 29 35.00 23.69 15.84
CA SER A 29 35.88 22.75 16.55
C SER A 29 37.10 22.27 15.75
N ASN A 30 37.10 22.42 14.43
CA ASN A 30 38.18 21.97 13.55
C ASN A 30 39.20 23.09 13.31
N SER A 31 40.46 22.73 13.09
CA SER A 31 41.54 23.65 12.70
C SER A 31 41.68 23.82 11.19
N LYS A 32 41.23 22.84 10.39
CA LYS A 32 41.35 22.85 8.92
C LYS A 32 40.15 23.50 8.25
N TRP A 33 40.41 24.36 7.26
CA TRP A 33 39.40 24.96 6.39
C TRP A 33 39.04 24.04 5.23
N SER A 34 37.81 24.17 4.73
CA SER A 34 37.43 23.66 3.41
C SER A 34 38.33 24.23 2.32
N SER A 35 38.30 23.62 1.13
CA SER A 35 38.87 24.23 -0.06
C SER A 35 38.32 25.64 -0.26
N PHE A 36 39.20 26.57 -0.64
CA PHE A 36 38.81 27.95 -0.88
C PHE A 36 38.19 28.09 -2.27
N ILE A 37 36.99 28.65 -2.31
CA ILE A 37 36.23 28.88 -3.53
C ILE A 37 36.48 30.33 -3.98
N PRO A 38 37.09 30.59 -5.14
CA PRO A 38 37.31 31.94 -5.65
C PRO A 38 36.01 32.53 -6.20
N LEU A 39 35.80 33.83 -6.00
CA LEU A 39 34.64 34.59 -6.46
C LEU A 39 35.08 35.92 -7.07
N SER A 40 34.50 36.29 -8.21
CA SER A 40 34.64 37.62 -8.82
C SER A 40 33.36 38.42 -8.59
N SER A 41 33.49 39.62 -8.03
CA SER A 41 32.40 40.61 -7.93
C SER A 41 31.21 40.26 -7.02
N ALA A 42 31.22 39.13 -6.29
CA ALA A 42 30.10 38.71 -5.45
C ALA A 42 29.98 39.56 -4.17
N SER A 43 28.74 39.76 -3.71
CA SER A 43 28.37 40.39 -2.43
C SER A 43 27.84 39.41 -1.40
N SER A 44 27.62 38.16 -1.79
CA SER A 44 27.24 37.08 -0.88
C SER A 44 27.66 35.71 -1.42
N PHE A 45 27.63 34.72 -0.53
CA PHE A 45 27.83 33.32 -0.88
C PHE A 45 27.06 32.42 0.07
N THR A 46 26.30 31.49 -0.50
CA THR A 46 25.57 30.46 0.23
C THR A 46 26.42 29.20 0.31
N PHE A 47 26.81 28.84 1.53
CA PHE A 47 27.45 27.56 1.80
C PHE A 47 26.37 26.49 1.90
N ASN A 48 26.46 25.44 1.10
CA ASN A 48 25.53 24.30 1.10
C ASN A 48 26.23 23.03 1.63
N GLY A 49 25.44 22.00 1.95
CA GLY A 49 25.98 20.71 2.43
C GLY A 49 26.57 20.78 3.84
N LEU A 50 26.13 21.74 4.66
CA LEU A 50 26.47 21.81 6.07
C LEU A 50 25.71 20.71 6.83
N LEU A 51 26.27 20.25 7.93
CA LEU A 51 25.59 19.30 8.82
C LEU A 51 24.70 20.06 9.81
N PRO A 52 23.51 19.52 10.14
CA PRO A 52 22.61 20.14 11.11
C PRO A 52 23.20 20.20 12.52
N ASN A 53 22.72 21.15 13.32
CA ASN A 53 23.09 21.33 14.73
C ASN A 53 24.61 21.42 14.99
N ASN A 54 25.35 22.02 14.06
CA ASN A 54 26.80 22.16 14.15
C ASN A 54 27.19 23.64 14.09
N ASN A 55 28.18 24.02 14.89
CA ASN A 55 28.74 25.37 14.83
C ASN A 55 29.83 25.44 13.77
N TYR A 56 29.68 26.39 12.85
CA TYR A 56 30.59 26.61 11.74
C TYR A 56 31.22 27.99 11.80
N ASP A 57 32.49 28.05 11.43
CA ASP A 57 33.21 29.27 11.12
C ASP A 57 33.24 29.44 9.60
N PHE A 58 32.83 30.61 9.12
CA PHE A 58 32.84 31.00 7.72
C PHE A 58 33.80 32.17 7.52
N GLN A 59 34.63 32.10 6.49
CA GLN A 59 35.64 33.11 6.20
C GLN A 59 35.52 33.65 4.79
N VAL A 60 35.55 34.98 4.69
CA VAL A 60 35.73 35.70 3.43
C VAL A 60 37.14 36.28 3.44
N THR A 61 37.95 35.93 2.45
CA THR A 61 39.25 36.55 2.20
C THR A 61 39.14 37.45 0.99
N LYS A 62 39.42 38.73 1.19
CA LYS A 62 39.54 39.73 0.13
C LYS A 62 40.99 39.80 -0.32
N LYS A 63 41.21 39.86 -1.63
CA LYS A 63 42.48 40.22 -2.28
C LYS A 63 42.28 41.52 -3.04
N CYS A 64 43.02 42.54 -2.65
CA CYS A 64 42.97 43.86 -3.26
C CYS A 64 43.76 43.90 -4.58
N THR A 65 43.51 44.94 -5.38
CA THR A 65 44.23 45.20 -6.64
C THR A 65 45.74 45.41 -6.43
N ASP A 66 46.14 45.96 -5.29
CA ASP A 66 47.54 46.12 -4.86
C ASP A 66 48.20 44.80 -4.39
N GLY A 67 47.49 43.68 -4.46
CA GLY A 67 47.96 42.37 -4.02
C GLY A 67 47.82 42.10 -2.52
N SER A 68 47.45 43.09 -1.71
CA SER A 68 47.23 42.91 -0.27
C SER A 68 46.02 42.00 0.00
N THR A 69 46.02 41.29 1.13
CA THR A 69 44.92 40.41 1.51
C THR A 69 44.41 40.68 2.92
N SER A 70 43.11 40.57 3.12
CA SER A 70 42.45 40.70 4.43
C SER A 70 41.41 39.62 4.61
N LYS A 71 41.24 39.11 5.83
CA LYS A 71 40.30 38.01 6.16
C LYS A 71 39.31 38.48 7.22
N LYS A 72 38.04 38.12 7.05
CA LYS A 72 36.98 38.29 8.06
C LYS A 72 36.30 36.96 8.29
N LYS A 73 36.00 36.66 9.55
CA LYS A 73 35.31 35.45 9.99
C LYS A 73 33.98 35.80 10.64
N VAL A 74 32.97 34.99 10.40
CA VAL A 74 31.71 34.96 11.14
C VAL A 74 31.42 33.52 11.55
N SER A 75 30.75 33.30 12.68
CA SER A 75 30.37 31.97 13.14
C SER A 75 28.85 31.88 13.26
N ALA A 76 28.30 30.71 12.94
CA ALA A 76 26.90 30.40 13.18
C ALA A 76 26.68 28.91 13.38
N THR A 77 25.64 28.60 14.14
CA THR A 77 25.15 27.24 14.33
C THR A 77 24.04 26.97 13.33
N THR A 78 24.17 25.89 12.54
CA THR A 78 23.09 25.40 11.68
C THR A 78 21.90 24.98 12.53
N LEU A 79 20.70 25.10 11.97
CA LEU A 79 19.49 24.68 12.65
C LEU A 79 19.51 23.16 12.91
N GLN A 80 18.67 22.72 13.85
CA GLN A 80 18.54 21.29 14.10
C GLN A 80 18.05 20.56 12.85
N CYS A 81 18.32 19.26 12.79
CA CYS A 81 17.92 18.43 11.67
C CYS A 81 16.39 18.53 11.44
N MET A 82 16.01 18.54 10.16
CA MET A 82 14.62 18.57 9.70
C MET A 82 14.22 17.22 9.12
N LYS A 83 12.94 16.88 9.23
CA LYS A 83 12.36 15.74 8.51
C LYS A 83 12.51 15.94 6.99
N PRO A 84 12.55 14.87 6.19
CA PRO A 84 12.52 14.99 4.73
C PRO A 84 11.26 15.70 4.23
N ASP A 85 11.37 16.38 3.09
CA ASP A 85 10.32 17.24 2.53
C ASP A 85 9.22 16.41 1.87
N GLU A 86 9.61 15.49 0.97
CA GLU A 86 8.70 14.57 0.29
C GLU A 86 9.23 13.13 0.35
N ILE A 87 8.29 12.20 0.47
CA ILE A 87 8.56 10.76 0.43
C ILE A 87 7.65 10.16 -0.64
N THR A 88 8.24 9.46 -1.60
CA THR A 88 7.52 8.64 -2.56
C THR A 88 7.74 7.17 -2.22
N ILE A 89 6.65 6.41 -2.09
CA ILE A 89 6.69 4.97 -1.83
C ILE A 89 6.11 4.25 -3.04
N THR A 90 6.89 3.34 -3.62
CA THR A 90 6.49 2.54 -4.78
C THR A 90 6.52 1.06 -4.41
N LYS A 91 5.40 0.35 -4.57
CA LYS A 91 5.36 -1.11 -4.41
C LYS A 91 6.13 -1.75 -5.57
N LEU A 92 7.13 -2.58 -5.26
CA LEU A 92 7.90 -3.34 -6.25
C LEU A 92 7.47 -4.81 -6.33
N SER A 93 7.14 -5.43 -5.20
CA SER A 93 6.69 -6.83 -5.10
C SER A 93 5.83 -7.05 -3.87
N ASP A 94 5.47 -8.32 -3.60
CA ASP A 94 4.66 -8.67 -2.44
C ASP A 94 5.38 -8.60 -1.08
N HIS A 95 6.69 -8.33 -1.08
CA HIS A 95 7.47 -8.17 0.16
C HIS A 95 8.41 -6.97 0.12
N THR A 96 8.40 -6.18 -0.95
CA THR A 96 9.39 -5.14 -1.21
C THR A 96 8.74 -3.85 -1.71
N ILE A 97 9.12 -2.74 -1.09
CA ILE A 97 8.87 -1.38 -1.59
C ILE A 97 10.19 -0.69 -1.93
N SER A 98 10.13 0.23 -2.89
CA SER A 98 11.12 1.28 -3.09
C SER A 98 10.64 2.54 -2.39
N VAL A 99 11.57 3.22 -1.73
CA VAL A 99 11.36 4.53 -1.11
C VAL A 99 12.32 5.52 -1.76
N GLU A 100 11.78 6.63 -2.23
CA GLU A 100 12.53 7.77 -2.74
C GLU A 100 12.28 8.97 -1.83
N VAL A 101 13.36 9.69 -1.50
CA VAL A 101 13.32 10.78 -0.51
C VAL A 101 13.81 12.06 -1.16
N GLN A 102 12.97 13.08 -1.12
CA GLN A 102 13.40 14.45 -1.45
C GLN A 102 13.62 15.22 -0.15
N SER A 103 14.78 15.86 -0.06
CA SER A 103 15.18 16.66 1.09
C SER A 103 15.98 17.86 0.59
N ALA A 104 15.63 19.04 1.09
CA ALA A 104 16.32 20.30 0.86
C ALA A 104 17.77 20.25 1.39
N CYS A 105 18.01 19.35 2.35
CA CYS A 105 19.31 19.16 2.95
C CYS A 105 19.88 17.77 2.66
N SER A 106 21.18 17.73 2.37
CA SER A 106 21.94 16.48 2.40
C SER A 106 21.91 15.87 3.80
N TYR A 107 21.89 14.55 3.86
CA TYR A 107 21.87 13.77 5.09
C TYR A 107 22.77 12.54 4.92
N ASP A 108 23.31 12.01 6.01
CA ASP A 108 24.21 10.85 5.98
C ASP A 108 23.44 9.52 6.03
N SER A 109 22.27 9.54 6.67
CA SER A 109 21.45 8.34 6.86
C SER A 109 19.96 8.61 6.75
N LEU A 110 19.24 7.68 6.15
CA LEU A 110 17.78 7.58 6.23
C LEU A 110 17.40 6.53 7.26
N HIS A 111 16.57 6.91 8.21
CA HIS A 111 15.94 5.99 9.15
C HIS A 111 14.48 5.78 8.75
N VAL A 112 14.11 4.50 8.64
CA VAL A 112 12.76 4.06 8.36
C VAL A 112 12.27 3.28 9.57
N ARG A 113 11.04 3.55 10.00
CA ARG A 113 10.32 2.64 10.88
C ARG A 113 9.00 2.24 10.26
N HIS A 114 8.66 0.97 10.37
CA HIS A 114 7.39 0.47 9.86
C HIS A 114 6.75 -0.51 10.83
N LYS A 115 5.42 -0.59 10.81
CA LYS A 115 4.64 -1.56 11.57
C LYS A 115 3.37 -1.95 10.82
N THR A 116 2.77 -3.06 11.20
CA THR A 116 1.38 -3.36 10.86
C THR A 116 0.43 -2.55 11.77
N LEU A 117 -0.87 -2.51 11.46
CA LEU A 117 -1.87 -1.76 12.24
C LEU A 117 -1.75 -1.98 13.76
N ASP A 118 -1.72 -3.26 14.17
CA ASP A 118 -1.63 -3.71 15.56
C ASP A 118 -0.20 -4.11 15.99
N GLY A 119 0.78 -3.92 15.11
CA GLY A 119 2.17 -4.34 15.34
C GLY A 119 3.01 -3.32 16.11
N THR A 120 4.25 -3.74 16.41
CA THR A 120 5.31 -2.87 16.91
C THR A 120 6.20 -2.36 15.77
N PHE A 121 6.83 -1.20 15.97
CA PHE A 121 7.74 -0.64 14.97
C PHE A 121 9.01 -1.48 14.83
N ILE A 122 9.29 -1.88 13.59
CA ILE A 122 10.58 -2.39 13.12
C ILE A 122 11.38 -1.21 12.60
N TYR A 123 12.67 -1.15 12.94
CA TYR A 123 13.57 -0.04 12.60
C TYR A 123 14.63 -0.49 11.60
N ILE A 124 14.84 0.33 10.58
CA ILE A 124 15.82 0.11 9.52
C ILE A 124 16.58 1.42 9.32
N SER A 125 17.90 1.33 9.16
CA SER A 125 18.74 2.50 8.85
C SER A 125 19.55 2.23 7.60
N PHE A 126 19.58 3.21 6.71
CA PHE A 126 20.28 3.18 5.45
C PHE A 126 21.30 4.30 5.41
N THR A 127 22.45 4.05 4.79
CA THR A 127 23.34 5.12 4.32
C THR A 127 22.65 5.87 3.19
N ALA A 128 22.88 7.18 3.08
CA ALA A 128 22.28 8.01 2.04
C ALA A 128 22.49 7.46 0.62
N ALA A 129 21.40 7.42 -0.17
CA ALA A 129 21.31 6.87 -1.51
C ALA A 129 20.13 7.54 -2.25
N GLU A 130 20.05 7.35 -3.57
CA GLU A 130 18.94 7.90 -4.38
C GLU A 130 17.62 7.17 -4.12
N SER A 131 17.68 5.87 -3.80
CA SER A 131 16.50 5.05 -3.47
C SER A 131 16.83 3.99 -2.43
N TYR A 132 15.80 3.53 -1.72
CA TYR A 132 15.93 2.60 -0.60
C TYR A 132 14.95 1.45 -0.73
N LEU A 133 15.46 0.22 -0.66
CA LEU A 133 14.64 -0.98 -0.67
C LEU A 133 14.30 -1.41 0.76
N VAL A 134 13.01 -1.43 1.08
CA VAL A 134 12.51 -1.99 2.34
C VAL A 134 11.88 -3.33 2.04
N ASN A 135 12.45 -4.39 2.64
CA ASN A 135 12.05 -5.78 2.43
C ASN A 135 11.34 -6.36 3.66
N GLY A 136 10.69 -7.51 3.48
CA GLY A 136 10.09 -8.28 4.58
C GLY A 136 8.75 -7.72 5.05
N LEU A 137 8.02 -7.05 4.16
CA LEU A 137 6.67 -6.56 4.45
C LEU A 137 5.65 -7.71 4.47
N ASN A 138 4.63 -7.57 5.33
CA ASN A 138 3.45 -8.43 5.32
C ASN A 138 2.33 -7.66 4.62
N LEU A 139 2.03 -8.02 3.36
CA LEU A 139 1.13 -7.24 2.52
C LEU A 139 -0.35 -7.67 2.56
N ASP A 140 -0.71 -8.68 3.36
CA ASP A 140 -2.12 -8.99 3.66
C ASP A 140 -2.72 -8.04 4.70
N VAL A 141 -1.88 -7.14 5.24
CA VAL A 141 -2.25 -6.19 6.29
C VAL A 141 -1.76 -4.78 5.95
N VAL A 142 -2.42 -3.80 6.55
CA VAL A 142 -2.03 -2.39 6.44
C VAL A 142 -0.65 -2.18 7.04
N ASN A 143 0.27 -1.62 6.24
CA ASN A 143 1.60 -1.23 6.70
C ASN A 143 1.68 0.28 6.88
N ILE A 144 2.21 0.72 8.02
CA ILE A 144 2.36 2.12 8.39
C ILE A 144 3.85 2.44 8.48
N PHE A 145 4.29 3.42 7.71
CA PHE A 145 5.69 3.84 7.60
C PHE A 145 5.90 5.26 8.13
N GLN A 146 7.06 5.49 8.73
CA GLN A 146 7.55 6.83 9.07
C GLN A 146 9.04 6.93 8.78
N PHE A 147 9.46 8.12 8.40
CA PHE A 147 10.81 8.39 7.89
C PHE A 147 11.48 9.49 8.70
N SER A 148 12.80 9.43 8.83
CA SER A 148 13.62 10.46 9.46
C SER A 148 15.00 10.50 8.82
N THR A 149 15.45 11.68 8.40
CA THR A 149 16.85 11.95 8.04
C THR A 149 17.67 12.41 9.26
N CYS A 150 17.03 12.52 10.42
CA CYS A 150 17.64 12.93 11.68
C CYS A 150 18.03 11.73 12.53
N PRO A 151 19.06 11.88 13.41
CA PRO A 151 19.42 10.84 14.37
C PRO A 151 18.18 10.32 15.13
N ILE A 152 18.07 9.00 15.28
CA ILE A 152 16.92 8.34 15.92
C ILE A 152 16.65 8.90 17.34
N SER A 153 17.70 9.35 18.04
CA SER A 153 17.61 9.99 19.36
C SER A 153 16.77 11.28 19.38
N GLU A 154 16.70 12.03 18.28
CA GLU A 154 15.89 13.25 18.16
C GLU A 154 14.40 12.96 17.94
N LYS A 155 14.03 11.73 17.57
CA LYS A 155 12.64 11.29 17.35
C LYS A 155 11.83 12.17 16.37
N LYS A 156 12.49 12.80 15.39
CA LYS A 156 11.84 13.63 14.36
C LYS A 156 11.34 12.81 13.18
N TRP A 157 10.18 12.19 13.36
CA TRP A 157 9.54 11.37 12.34
C TRP A 157 8.57 12.20 11.48
N THR A 158 8.43 11.84 10.21
CA THR A 158 7.33 12.32 9.36
C THR A 158 5.96 11.90 9.94
N SER A 159 4.89 12.47 9.38
CA SER A 159 3.57 11.84 9.46
C SER A 159 3.63 10.40 8.92
N SER A 160 2.66 9.60 9.34
CA SER A 160 2.53 8.23 8.86
C SER A 160 2.16 8.19 7.38
N TYR A 161 2.82 7.30 6.65
CA TYR A 161 2.44 6.89 5.31
C TYR A 161 1.83 5.51 5.40
N THR A 162 0.64 5.32 4.83
CA THR A 162 -0.06 4.04 4.86
C THR A 162 0.05 3.37 3.51
N LEU A 163 0.57 2.15 3.49
CA LEU A 163 0.45 1.24 2.37
C LEU A 163 -0.67 0.26 2.73
N GLU A 164 -1.82 0.46 2.10
CA GLU A 164 -2.91 -0.51 2.16
C GLU A 164 -2.44 -1.84 1.54
N PRO A 165 -2.97 -2.99 2.01
CA PRO A 165 -2.74 -4.26 1.34
C PRO A 165 -3.05 -4.08 -0.14
N GLY A 166 -2.03 -4.33 -0.97
CA GLY A 166 -2.19 -4.21 -2.40
C GLY A 166 -3.12 -5.32 -2.84
N VAL A 167 -4.39 -5.00 -3.13
CA VAL A 167 -5.25 -5.87 -3.92
C VAL A 167 -4.58 -5.93 -5.30
N GLN A 168 -3.67 -6.90 -5.48
CA GLN A 168 -3.48 -7.50 -6.79
C GLN A 168 -4.91 -7.84 -7.20
N ALA A 169 -5.41 -7.31 -8.32
CA ALA A 169 -6.63 -7.86 -8.90
C ALA A 169 -6.28 -9.31 -9.25
N ALA A 170 -6.49 -10.20 -8.28
CA ALA A 170 -6.38 -11.62 -8.50
C ALA A 170 -7.26 -11.89 -9.71
N ALA A 171 -6.79 -12.73 -10.63
CA ALA A 171 -7.66 -13.23 -11.67
C ALA A 171 -8.98 -13.64 -11.00
N PRO A 172 -10.13 -13.17 -11.50
CA PRO A 172 -11.42 -13.46 -10.88
C PRO A 172 -11.47 -14.95 -10.54
N PRO A 173 -11.78 -15.33 -9.27
CA PRO A 173 -11.67 -16.71 -8.86
C PRO A 173 -12.67 -17.57 -9.64
N ASN A 174 -12.34 -18.82 -9.96
CA ASN A 174 -13.33 -19.75 -10.47
C ASN A 174 -14.35 -20.06 -9.37
N ILE A 175 -15.64 -19.88 -9.68
CA ILE A 175 -16.73 -20.12 -8.74
C ILE A 175 -17.40 -21.44 -9.09
N ILE A 176 -17.45 -22.38 -8.15
CA ILE A 176 -18.16 -23.65 -8.31
C ILE A 176 -19.23 -23.74 -7.21
N LEU A 177 -20.50 -23.63 -7.60
CA LEU A 177 -21.64 -23.86 -6.72
C LEU A 177 -22.11 -25.32 -6.85
N VAL A 178 -21.91 -26.11 -5.81
CA VAL A 178 -22.40 -27.49 -5.74
C VAL A 178 -23.68 -27.52 -4.91
N LEU A 179 -24.82 -27.73 -5.57
CA LEU A 179 -26.12 -27.86 -4.91
C LEU A 179 -26.55 -29.33 -4.85
N ILE A 180 -26.70 -29.86 -3.63
CA ILE A 180 -27.15 -31.23 -3.38
C ILE A 180 -28.65 -31.20 -3.07
N ASP A 181 -29.46 -31.91 -3.86
CA ASP A 181 -30.91 -31.95 -3.67
C ASP A 181 -31.31 -32.85 -2.47
N ASP A 182 -32.36 -32.47 -1.76
CA ASP A 182 -32.91 -33.17 -0.58
C ASP A 182 -31.89 -33.57 0.51
N SER A 183 -30.84 -32.77 0.67
CA SER A 183 -29.81 -32.98 1.69
C SER A 183 -30.28 -32.53 3.08
N ARG A 184 -30.14 -33.41 4.06
CA ARG A 184 -30.22 -33.04 5.48
C ARG A 184 -28.85 -32.64 6.03
N TYR A 185 -28.85 -31.72 7.00
CA TYR A 185 -27.63 -31.26 7.67
C TYR A 185 -26.78 -32.40 8.27
N ASP A 186 -27.43 -33.43 8.84
CA ASP A 186 -26.81 -34.55 9.53
C ASP A 186 -26.40 -35.71 8.61
N TYR A 187 -26.41 -35.53 7.28
CA TYR A 187 -26.01 -36.55 6.31
C TYR A 187 -24.51 -36.56 5.98
N PHE A 188 -23.75 -35.55 6.41
CA PHE A 188 -22.31 -35.48 6.14
C PHE A 188 -21.51 -35.89 7.37
N SER A 189 -20.40 -36.63 7.21
CA SER A 189 -19.60 -37.11 8.35
C SER A 189 -19.03 -35.96 9.18
N CYS A 190 -18.67 -34.84 8.55
CA CYS A 190 -18.29 -33.59 9.23
C CYS A 190 -19.40 -32.93 10.08
N ASN A 191 -20.64 -33.41 9.98
CA ASN A 191 -21.85 -32.91 10.66
C ASN A 191 -22.58 -33.99 11.49
N GLY A 192 -21.93 -35.13 11.76
CA GLY A 192 -22.47 -36.15 12.68
C GLY A 192 -23.24 -37.29 12.02
N ALA A 193 -23.04 -37.53 10.73
CA ALA A 193 -23.63 -38.68 10.05
C ALA A 193 -23.27 -40.03 10.73
N PRO A 194 -24.13 -41.07 10.60
CA PRO A 194 -23.82 -42.41 11.07
C PRO A 194 -22.48 -42.93 10.53
N SER A 195 -21.77 -43.72 11.33
CA SER A 195 -20.40 -44.15 11.01
C SER A 195 -20.26 -44.91 9.69
N PHE A 196 -21.33 -45.52 9.16
CA PHE A 196 -21.31 -46.22 7.87
C PHE A 196 -21.42 -45.27 6.65
N PHE A 197 -21.92 -44.05 6.83
CA PHE A 197 -22.09 -43.10 5.74
C PHE A 197 -20.84 -42.23 5.61
N LYS A 198 -20.03 -42.49 4.58
CA LYS A 198 -18.72 -41.88 4.40
C LYS A 198 -18.77 -40.79 3.33
N THR A 199 -18.43 -39.56 3.69
CA THR A 199 -18.37 -38.43 2.74
C THR A 199 -16.97 -37.79 2.68
N PRO A 200 -15.91 -38.56 2.34
CA PRO A 200 -14.53 -38.09 2.48
C PRO A 200 -14.21 -36.83 1.66
N ASN A 201 -14.82 -36.66 0.48
CA ASN A 201 -14.63 -35.45 -0.33
C ASN A 201 -15.31 -34.21 0.29
N ILE A 202 -16.49 -34.38 0.90
CA ILE A 202 -17.18 -33.29 1.62
C ILE A 202 -16.42 -32.96 2.91
N ASP A 203 -15.93 -33.96 3.61
CA ASP A 203 -15.10 -33.77 4.81
C ASP A 203 -13.83 -32.98 4.48
N ARG A 204 -13.18 -33.30 3.35
CA ARG A 204 -12.03 -32.54 2.84
C ARG A 204 -12.38 -31.07 2.62
N ILE A 205 -13.47 -30.78 1.89
CA ILE A 205 -13.93 -29.40 1.65
C ILE A 205 -14.23 -28.67 2.97
N ALA A 206 -14.88 -29.35 3.92
CA ALA A 206 -15.21 -28.77 5.22
C ALA A 206 -13.95 -28.47 6.08
N ASN A 207 -12.89 -29.28 5.94
CA ASN A 207 -11.63 -29.11 6.66
C ASN A 207 -10.70 -28.07 6.03
N GLU A 208 -10.69 -27.97 4.70
CA GLU A 208 -9.88 -26.98 3.96
C GLU A 208 -10.55 -25.61 3.88
N GLY A 209 -11.86 -25.53 4.17
CA GLY A 209 -12.67 -24.31 4.07
C GLY A 209 -13.45 -23.99 5.36
N VAL A 210 -14.62 -23.39 5.17
CA VAL A 210 -15.52 -22.99 6.26
C VAL A 210 -16.76 -23.88 6.27
N ASN A 211 -17.03 -24.53 7.40
CA ASN A 211 -18.26 -25.29 7.62
C ASN A 211 -19.26 -24.50 8.48
N PHE A 212 -20.28 -23.94 7.84
CA PHE A 212 -21.34 -23.20 8.53
C PHE A 212 -22.30 -24.15 9.27
N LYS A 213 -22.17 -24.22 10.60
CA LYS A 213 -23.06 -25.01 11.48
C LYS A 213 -24.50 -24.48 11.55
N ARG A 214 -24.74 -23.27 11.02
CA ARG A 214 -26.04 -22.59 10.99
C ARG A 214 -26.23 -21.91 9.63
N ALA A 215 -26.57 -22.71 8.62
CA ALA A 215 -26.95 -22.24 7.29
C ALA A 215 -28.40 -22.67 7.02
N PHE A 216 -29.24 -21.74 6.58
CA PHE A 216 -30.67 -21.96 6.41
C PHE A 216 -31.09 -21.59 4.99
N VAL A 217 -31.99 -22.38 4.41
CA VAL A 217 -32.67 -22.03 3.15
C VAL A 217 -33.91 -21.20 3.47
N PHE A 218 -34.32 -20.32 2.54
CA PHE A 218 -35.55 -19.56 2.72
C PHE A 218 -36.79 -20.47 2.68
N SER A 219 -36.77 -21.48 1.80
CA SER A 219 -37.84 -22.46 1.63
C SER A 219 -37.26 -23.86 1.51
N SER A 220 -37.93 -24.85 2.12
CA SER A 220 -37.58 -26.27 2.01
C SER A 220 -38.23 -26.97 0.81
N LEU A 221 -38.61 -26.20 -0.21
CA LEU A 221 -39.13 -26.68 -1.49
C LEU A 221 -38.14 -26.39 -2.62
N CYS A 222 -38.03 -27.30 -3.59
CA CYS A 222 -37.01 -27.24 -4.65
C CYS A 222 -37.00 -25.92 -5.44
N VAL A 223 -38.11 -25.55 -6.10
CA VAL A 223 -38.15 -24.36 -6.99
C VAL A 223 -38.02 -23.05 -6.19
N PRO A 224 -38.75 -22.84 -5.08
CA PRO A 224 -38.55 -21.66 -4.24
C PRO A 224 -37.13 -21.53 -3.70
N SER A 225 -36.51 -22.63 -3.24
CA SER A 225 -35.13 -22.62 -2.73
C SER A 225 -34.16 -22.19 -3.83
N ARG A 226 -34.24 -22.82 -5.02
CA ARG A 226 -33.39 -22.49 -6.17
C ARG A 226 -33.59 -21.06 -6.64
N ALA A 227 -34.82 -20.55 -6.67
CA ALA A 227 -35.11 -19.16 -7.05
C ALA A 227 -34.48 -18.16 -6.08
N THR A 228 -34.50 -18.47 -4.78
CA THR A 228 -33.83 -17.62 -3.76
C THR A 228 -32.30 -17.67 -3.88
N ILE A 229 -31.72 -18.82 -4.23
CA ILE A 229 -30.28 -18.95 -4.51
C ILE A 229 -29.90 -18.18 -5.78
N ALA A 230 -30.71 -18.29 -6.84
CA ALA A 230 -30.48 -17.66 -8.12
C ALA A 230 -30.48 -16.13 -8.02
N THR A 231 -31.41 -15.55 -7.27
CA THR A 231 -31.64 -14.09 -7.23
C THR A 231 -31.06 -13.40 -6.00
N GLY A 232 -30.77 -14.15 -4.93
CA GLY A 232 -30.48 -13.59 -3.61
C GLY A 232 -31.69 -12.94 -2.92
N LEU A 233 -32.89 -13.11 -3.47
CA LEU A 233 -34.14 -12.54 -2.94
C LEU A 233 -35.00 -13.59 -2.23
N SER A 234 -35.88 -13.14 -1.33
CA SER A 234 -36.83 -14.03 -0.65
C SER A 234 -37.90 -14.55 -1.61
N ALA A 235 -38.46 -15.74 -1.33
CA ALA A 235 -39.58 -16.29 -2.12
C ALA A 235 -40.83 -15.39 -2.10
N LEU A 236 -41.01 -14.62 -1.02
CA LEU A 236 -42.05 -13.58 -0.93
C LEU A 236 -41.83 -12.45 -1.94
N LYS A 237 -40.56 -12.10 -2.22
CA LYS A 237 -40.19 -11.04 -3.16
C LYS A 237 -40.26 -11.52 -4.60
N THR A 238 -39.81 -12.75 -4.88
CA THR A 238 -39.84 -13.33 -6.23
C THR A 238 -41.22 -13.85 -6.63
N GLY A 239 -42.10 -14.10 -5.65
CA GLY A 239 -43.41 -14.71 -5.88
C GLY A 239 -43.38 -16.24 -6.05
N VAL A 240 -42.19 -16.85 -6.10
CA VAL A 240 -41.99 -18.30 -6.29
C VAL A 240 -42.13 -19.03 -4.95
N ASN A 241 -43.37 -19.31 -4.54
CA ASN A 241 -43.68 -19.90 -3.23
C ASN A 241 -43.89 -21.42 -3.27
N TYR A 242 -44.16 -21.98 -4.45
CA TYR A 242 -44.45 -23.40 -4.68
C TYR A 242 -43.68 -23.96 -5.89
N ASN A 243 -43.55 -25.28 -5.97
CA ASN A 243 -42.81 -25.96 -7.05
C ASN A 243 -43.44 -25.82 -8.45
N ASN A 244 -44.69 -25.40 -8.54
CA ASN A 244 -45.37 -25.13 -9.81
C ASN A 244 -45.34 -23.65 -10.21
N ASN A 245 -44.61 -22.80 -9.47
CA ASN A 245 -44.37 -21.42 -9.86
C ASN A 245 -43.15 -21.32 -10.79
N VAL A 246 -43.10 -20.24 -11.57
CA VAL A 246 -42.00 -19.93 -12.49
C VAL A 246 -41.39 -18.61 -12.06
N LEU A 247 -40.07 -18.51 -12.09
CA LEU A 247 -39.37 -17.25 -11.82
C LEU A 247 -39.63 -16.27 -12.97
N ASP A 248 -39.97 -15.03 -12.65
CA ASP A 248 -40.15 -13.97 -13.65
C ASP A 248 -38.80 -13.66 -14.32
N PRO A 249 -38.70 -13.66 -15.67
CA PRO A 249 -37.48 -13.28 -16.42
C PRO A 249 -36.89 -11.93 -16.08
N ASP A 250 -37.69 -11.00 -15.53
CA ASP A 250 -37.18 -9.67 -15.20
C ASP A 250 -36.32 -9.67 -13.91
N PHE A 251 -36.26 -10.78 -13.17
CA PHE A 251 -35.37 -10.91 -12.02
C PHE A 251 -33.95 -11.27 -12.45
N ILE A 252 -33.02 -10.35 -12.14
CA ILE A 252 -31.59 -10.57 -12.35
C ILE A 252 -31.08 -11.73 -11.48
N THR A 253 -30.35 -12.66 -12.09
CA THR A 253 -29.76 -13.82 -11.41
C THR A 253 -28.24 -13.69 -11.21
N VAL A 254 -27.69 -14.41 -10.24
CA VAL A 254 -26.24 -14.48 -9.96
C VAL A 254 -25.45 -14.94 -11.20
N PRO A 255 -25.87 -15.97 -11.96
CA PRO A 255 -25.24 -16.32 -13.23
C PRO A 255 -25.19 -15.17 -14.25
N GLU A 256 -26.28 -14.42 -14.43
CA GLU A 256 -26.30 -13.26 -15.34
C GLU A 256 -25.28 -12.20 -14.91
N VAL A 257 -25.27 -11.85 -13.62
CA VAL A 257 -24.29 -10.90 -13.08
C VAL A 257 -22.86 -11.39 -13.31
N LEU A 258 -22.57 -12.68 -13.11
CA LEU A 258 -21.24 -13.23 -13.36
C LEU A 258 -20.87 -13.17 -14.85
N LYS A 259 -21.80 -13.54 -15.74
CA LYS A 259 -21.61 -13.50 -17.20
C LYS A 259 -21.30 -12.07 -17.69
N ASP A 260 -22.06 -11.08 -17.22
CA ASP A 260 -21.85 -9.65 -17.53
C ASP A 260 -20.47 -9.14 -17.08
N HIS A 261 -19.84 -9.80 -16.09
CA HIS A 261 -18.50 -9.50 -15.59
C HIS A 261 -17.41 -10.41 -16.20
N GLY A 262 -17.70 -11.08 -17.32
CA GLY A 262 -16.73 -11.82 -18.12
C GLY A 262 -16.45 -13.25 -17.63
N TYR A 263 -17.29 -13.79 -16.76
CA TYR A 263 -17.23 -15.20 -16.41
C TYR A 263 -17.85 -16.07 -17.50
N TYR A 264 -17.22 -17.22 -17.76
CA TYR A 264 -17.88 -18.31 -18.47
C TYR A 264 -18.81 -19.05 -17.50
N THR A 265 -20.10 -19.06 -17.78
CA THR A 265 -21.11 -19.64 -16.88
C THR A 265 -21.60 -20.99 -17.41
N ALA A 266 -21.70 -21.98 -16.52
CA ALA A 266 -22.19 -23.32 -16.87
C ALA A 266 -23.17 -23.87 -15.82
N LEU A 267 -24.29 -24.46 -16.27
CA LEU A 267 -25.20 -25.23 -15.42
C LEU A 267 -25.15 -26.72 -15.81
N ILE A 268 -24.91 -27.58 -14.82
CA ILE A 268 -24.90 -29.03 -14.98
C ILE A 268 -25.77 -29.67 -13.89
N GLY A 269 -26.75 -30.49 -14.29
CA GLY A 269 -27.62 -31.22 -13.37
C GLY A 269 -29.07 -30.75 -13.43
N LYS A 270 -29.72 -30.59 -12.27
CA LYS A 270 -31.15 -30.24 -12.19
C LYS A 270 -31.34 -28.72 -12.22
N ASN A 271 -32.21 -28.23 -13.11
CA ASN A 271 -32.64 -26.83 -13.15
C ASN A 271 -33.95 -26.66 -12.38
N HIS A 272 -34.93 -27.55 -12.64
CA HIS A 272 -36.30 -27.43 -12.13
C HIS A 272 -36.97 -26.12 -12.60
N HIS A 273 -36.79 -25.76 -13.87
CA HIS A 273 -37.36 -24.57 -14.54
C HIS A 273 -37.10 -23.21 -13.85
N THR A 274 -36.05 -23.11 -13.04
CA THR A 274 -35.78 -21.90 -12.25
C THR A 274 -34.90 -20.91 -13.00
N PHE A 275 -33.93 -21.40 -13.77
CA PHE A 275 -33.09 -20.61 -14.67
C PHE A 275 -33.71 -20.64 -16.07
N LEU A 276 -33.86 -19.46 -16.67
CA LEU A 276 -34.64 -19.31 -17.89
C LEU A 276 -33.77 -19.53 -19.14
N ASN A 277 -34.41 -20.07 -20.17
CA ASN A 277 -33.84 -20.21 -21.50
C ASN A 277 -34.48 -19.13 -22.39
N GLY A 278 -34.09 -17.88 -22.14
CA GLY A 278 -34.56 -16.70 -22.88
C GLY A 278 -33.71 -16.41 -24.14
N SER A 279 -33.96 -15.26 -24.77
CA SER A 279 -33.18 -14.77 -25.92
C SER A 279 -31.73 -14.38 -25.59
N ASP A 280 -31.41 -14.20 -24.31
CA ASP A 280 -30.04 -14.17 -23.78
C ASP A 280 -29.93 -15.28 -22.71
N PRO A 281 -29.22 -16.39 -22.97
CA PRO A 281 -29.15 -17.49 -22.03
C PRO A 281 -28.24 -17.13 -20.85
N GLU A 282 -28.74 -17.26 -19.62
CA GLU A 282 -28.00 -16.97 -18.37
C GLU A 282 -26.68 -17.76 -18.23
N PHE A 283 -26.55 -18.89 -18.95
CA PHE A 283 -25.34 -19.71 -18.99
C PHE A 283 -24.87 -19.97 -20.41
N ASP A 284 -23.54 -19.91 -20.61
CA ASP A 284 -22.87 -20.24 -21.86
C ASP A 284 -22.91 -21.75 -22.17
N TYR A 285 -23.02 -22.59 -21.13
CA TYR A 285 -23.16 -24.04 -21.26
C TYR A 285 -24.23 -24.62 -20.35
N TYR A 286 -25.00 -25.56 -20.89
CA TYR A 286 -26.07 -26.25 -20.18
C TYR A 286 -26.06 -27.75 -20.46
N MET A 287 -26.04 -28.55 -19.38
CA MET A 287 -26.32 -29.99 -19.43
C MET A 287 -27.32 -30.33 -18.32
N VAL A 288 -28.61 -30.26 -18.65
CA VAL A 288 -29.69 -30.39 -17.68
C VAL A 288 -30.35 -31.76 -17.78
N SER A 289 -30.62 -32.37 -16.63
CA SER A 289 -31.52 -33.51 -16.49
C SER A 289 -32.67 -33.10 -15.57
N ASP A 290 -33.77 -32.61 -16.14
CA ASP A 290 -34.99 -32.37 -15.38
C ASP A 290 -35.84 -33.65 -15.37
N ASP A 291 -36.51 -33.91 -14.25
CA ASP A 291 -37.30 -35.12 -13.96
C ASP A 291 -38.56 -35.29 -14.83
N TYR A 292 -38.68 -34.54 -15.93
CA TYR A 292 -39.81 -34.59 -16.85
C TYR A 292 -39.37 -35.07 -18.24
N LYS A 293 -39.45 -36.39 -18.42
CA LYS A 293 -39.88 -37.01 -19.68
C LYS A 293 -41.30 -37.52 -19.50
#